data_AF-A0A7S3I5Z6-F1
#
_entry.id   AF-A0A7S3I5Z6-F1
#
_cell.length_a   1.000
_cell.length_b   1.000
_cell.length_c   1.000
_cell.angle_alpha   90.00
_cell.angle_beta   90.00
_cell.angle_gamma   90.00
#
_symmetry.space_group_name_H-M   'P 1'
#
loop_
_entity.id
_entity.type
_entity.pdbx_description
1 polymer ?
#
loop_
_entity_poly.entity_id
_entity_poly.type
_entity_poly.pdbx_seq_one_letter_code
_entity_poly.pdbx_strand_id
1 'polypeptide(L)'
;MLLSAIGALEFGFAYTTIFCMIIMTVAFSEMVKLQRMHQNEVKIVINSKIIEWYFFACFQLLLIPKTWLTLPILQKSGLAPEPGSFIHAFCYEYHSLAVFMLLTFGVILFVVSLQEGFYSYQFRMLGWTLLCAILIISGCQGLLLALWKCRIWFFYTVSCVTVHNAIDYLTCHFFPLRTPMLILKPEATFEGFTAGAISCFLFFSIVVTYLIDLPWFMQVANRITFLPFDNTSHSLAQ
;
A
#
# COMPACT_ATOMS: atom_id res chain seq x y z
N MET A 1 5.09 8.82 -14.95
CA MET A 1 5.06 7.85 -13.82
C MET A 1 6.46 7.35 -13.46
N LEU A 2 7.27 6.88 -14.42
CA LEU A 2 8.64 6.42 -14.11
C LEU A 2 9.53 7.53 -13.55
N LEU A 3 9.55 8.71 -14.19
CA LEU A 3 10.32 9.86 -13.73
C LEU A 3 9.93 10.31 -12.31
N SER A 4 8.63 10.33 -12.00
CA SER A 4 8.15 10.65 -10.65
C SER A 4 8.56 9.60 -9.62
N ALA A 5 8.66 8.32 -10.01
CA ALA A 5 9.12 7.27 -9.12
C ALA A 5 10.62 7.39 -8.83
N ILE A 6 11.43 7.70 -9.83
CA ILE A 6 12.86 7.99 -9.64
C ILE A 6 13.02 9.21 -8.73
N GLY A 7 12.29 10.30 -9.00
CA GLY A 7 12.31 11.50 -8.17
C GLY A 7 11.94 11.20 -6.71
N ALA A 8 10.91 10.38 -6.46
CA ALA A 8 10.55 9.97 -5.11
C ALA A 8 11.69 9.19 -4.42
N LEU A 9 12.30 8.22 -5.12
CA LEU A 9 13.42 7.43 -4.60
C LEU A 9 14.64 8.29 -4.24
N GLU A 10 14.92 9.35 -4.99
CA GLU A 10 16.03 10.28 -4.70
C GLU A 10 15.86 11.02 -3.38
N PHE A 11 14.63 11.37 -3.00
CA PHE A 11 14.37 11.97 -1.69
C PHE A 11 14.68 11.01 -0.53
N GLY A 12 14.74 9.70 -0.80
CA GLY A 12 15.13 8.68 0.15
C GLY A 12 13.96 7.82 0.68
N PHE A 13 14.32 6.76 1.42
CA PHE A 13 13.37 5.73 1.87
C PHE A 13 12.28 6.28 2.78
N ALA A 14 12.63 7.12 3.77
CA ALA A 14 11.68 7.67 4.72
C ALA A 14 10.65 8.61 4.05
N TYR A 15 11.12 9.54 3.21
CA TYR A 15 10.25 10.46 2.49
C TYR A 15 9.34 9.75 1.48
N THR A 16 9.87 8.78 0.73
CA THR A 16 9.07 7.94 -0.18
C THR A 16 7.99 7.18 0.61
N THR A 17 8.33 6.68 1.80
CA THR A 17 7.38 5.96 2.66
C THR A 17 6.25 6.86 3.13
N ILE A 18 6.56 8.05 3.62
CA ILE A 18 5.57 9.05 4.04
C ILE A 18 4.67 9.42 2.85
N PHE A 19 5.25 9.64 1.68
CA PHE A 19 4.50 9.96 0.46
C PHE A 19 3.52 8.83 0.07
N CYS A 20 3.99 7.58 0.05
CA CYS A 20 3.14 6.42 -0.20
C CYS A 20 2.03 6.28 0.86
N MET A 21 2.30 6.56 2.13
CA MET A 21 1.30 6.54 3.21
C MET A 21 0.23 7.61 3.02
N ILE A 22 0.60 8.81 2.56
CA ILE A 22 -0.34 9.88 2.23
C ILE A 22 -1.24 9.45 1.06
N ILE A 23 -0.65 8.97 -0.05
CA ILE A 23 -1.42 8.50 -1.21
C ILE A 23 -2.38 7.37 -0.81
N MET A 24 -1.91 6.41 -0.02
CA MET A 24 -2.73 5.30 0.47
C MET A 24 -3.93 5.81 1.29
N THR A 25 -3.70 6.79 2.17
CA THR A 25 -4.74 7.40 3.01
C THR A 25 -5.78 8.12 2.16
N VAL A 26 -5.33 8.90 1.16
CA VAL A 26 -6.23 9.59 0.22
C VAL A 26 -7.03 8.57 -0.59
N ALA A 27 -6.38 7.54 -1.13
CA ALA A 27 -7.03 6.49 -1.91
C ALA A 27 -8.12 5.77 -1.11
N PHE A 28 -7.83 5.39 0.14
CA PHE A 28 -8.83 4.80 1.03
C PHE A 28 -10.01 5.74 1.28
N SER A 29 -9.72 7.03 1.57
CA SER A 29 -10.78 8.01 1.85
C SER A 29 -11.71 8.23 0.65
N GLU A 30 -11.18 8.28 -0.57
CA GLU A 30 -11.97 8.41 -1.79
C GLU A 30 -12.77 7.13 -2.07
N MET A 31 -12.17 5.95 -1.88
CA MET A 31 -12.88 4.69 -2.10
C MET A 31 -14.07 4.50 -1.16
N VAL A 32 -13.91 4.82 0.14
CA VAL A 32 -15.03 4.72 1.10
C VAL A 32 -16.10 5.79 0.82
N LYS A 33 -15.69 6.98 0.38
CA LYS A 33 -16.60 8.07 0.01
C LYS A 33 -17.48 7.73 -1.20
N LEU A 34 -17.02 6.93 -2.15
CA LEU A 34 -17.82 6.52 -3.32
C LEU A 34 -19.08 5.74 -2.94
N GLN A 35 -19.01 4.90 -1.90
CA GLN A 35 -20.14 4.06 -1.47
C GLN A 35 -21.10 4.79 -0.52
N ARG A 36 -20.73 5.99 -0.07
CA ARG A 36 -21.44 6.76 0.94
C ARG A 36 -22.71 7.38 0.38
N MET A 37 -23.85 7.04 0.99
CA MET A 37 -25.13 7.65 0.69
C MET A 37 -25.43 8.73 1.73
N HIS A 38 -25.10 9.99 1.40
CA HIS A 38 -25.14 11.11 2.34
C HIS A 38 -26.51 11.30 3.03
N GLN A 39 -27.60 11.06 2.31
CA GLN A 39 -28.98 11.16 2.84
C GLN A 39 -29.26 10.21 4.02
N ASN A 40 -28.60 9.05 4.05
CA ASN A 40 -28.74 8.08 5.13
C ASN A 40 -27.82 8.43 6.29
N GLU A 41 -26.60 8.89 6.02
CA GLU A 41 -25.63 9.21 7.08
C GLU A 41 -26.05 10.34 8.01
N VAL A 42 -26.73 11.38 7.49
CA VAL A 42 -27.20 12.50 8.32
C VAL A 42 -28.19 12.05 9.41
N LYS A 43 -28.84 10.90 9.21
CA LYS A 43 -29.82 10.33 10.14
C LYS A 43 -29.22 9.38 11.18
N ILE A 44 -27.94 9.02 11.02
CA ILE A 44 -27.26 8.06 11.89
C ILE A 44 -26.59 8.81 13.05
N VAL A 45 -26.83 8.35 14.28
CA VAL A 45 -26.34 9.01 15.50
C VAL A 45 -24.82 8.84 15.67
N ILE A 46 -24.32 7.62 15.46
CA ILE A 46 -22.87 7.32 15.53
C ILE A 46 -22.27 7.42 14.14
N ASN A 47 -21.32 8.34 13.98
CA ASN A 47 -20.71 8.64 12.69
C ASN A 47 -19.93 7.43 12.15
N SER A 48 -20.41 6.85 11.05
CA SER A 48 -19.77 5.73 10.33
C SER A 48 -18.30 6.01 10.01
N LYS A 49 -17.92 7.28 9.80
CA LYS A 49 -16.52 7.69 9.57
C LYS A 49 -15.58 7.24 10.68
N ILE A 50 -16.00 7.32 11.94
CA ILE A 50 -15.13 6.98 13.06
C ILE A 50 -14.78 5.50 13.01
N ILE A 51 -15.77 4.66 12.71
CA ILE A 51 -15.61 3.20 12.60
C ILE A 51 -14.73 2.86 11.38
N GLU A 52 -14.93 3.55 10.26
CA GLU A 52 -14.12 3.38 9.06
C GLU A 52 -12.64 3.67 9.30
N TRP A 53 -12.35 4.83 9.89
CA TRP A 53 -10.99 5.24 10.24
C TRP A 53 -10.38 4.35 11.32
N TYR A 54 -11.19 3.84 12.24
CA TYR A 54 -10.76 2.86 13.24
C TYR A 54 -10.25 1.57 12.59
N PHE A 55 -11.03 0.97 11.68
CA PHE A 55 -10.59 -0.23 10.97
C PHE A 55 -9.36 0.04 10.11
N PHE A 56 -9.31 1.17 9.40
CA PHE A 56 -8.13 1.58 8.63
C PHE A 56 -6.87 1.63 9.51
N ALA A 57 -6.95 2.27 10.69
CA ALA A 57 -5.85 2.35 11.63
C ALA A 57 -5.44 0.97 12.18
N CYS A 58 -6.39 0.08 12.46
CA CYS A 58 -6.10 -1.28 12.92
C CYS A 58 -5.36 -2.11 11.86
N PHE A 59 -5.80 -2.05 10.60
CA PHE A 59 -5.11 -2.72 9.49
C PHE A 59 -3.73 -2.14 9.21
N GLN A 60 -3.56 -0.83 9.37
CA GLN A 60 -2.26 -0.17 9.28
C GLN A 60 -1.32 -0.66 10.38
N LEU A 61 -1.80 -0.69 11.62
CA LEU A 61 -1.04 -1.21 12.75
C LEU A 61 -0.61 -2.66 12.51
N LEU A 62 -1.49 -3.51 11.96
CA LEU A 62 -1.16 -4.90 11.64
C LEU A 62 0.09 -5.05 10.76
N LEU A 63 0.28 -4.14 9.79
CA LEU A 63 1.26 -4.29 8.72
C LEU A 63 2.52 -3.41 8.89
N ILE A 64 2.42 -2.21 9.48
CA ILE A 64 3.57 -1.27 9.60
C ILE A 64 4.81 -1.89 10.29
N PRO A 65 4.69 -2.56 11.47
CA PRO A 65 5.84 -3.17 12.14
C PRO A 65 6.48 -4.32 11.35
N LYS A 66 5.75 -4.88 10.37
CA LYS A 66 6.19 -6.00 9.53
C LYS A 66 6.81 -5.55 8.20
N THR A 67 6.59 -4.31 7.77
CA THR A 67 7.05 -3.83 6.46
C THR A 67 8.29 -2.97 6.52
N TRP A 68 8.23 -1.86 7.24
CA TRP A 68 9.31 -0.86 7.25
C TRP A 68 9.72 -0.40 8.65
N LEU A 69 8.82 -0.53 9.63
CA LEU A 69 9.11 -0.22 11.02
C LEU A 69 9.57 -1.49 11.76
N THR A 70 10.46 -2.28 11.15
CA THR A 70 10.94 -3.53 11.74
C THR A 70 11.98 -3.25 12.83
N LEU A 71 11.94 -3.96 13.95
CA LEU A 71 12.85 -3.80 15.09
C LEU A 71 14.36 -3.67 14.72
N PRO A 72 14.97 -4.50 13.85
CA PRO A 72 16.37 -4.35 13.46
C PRO A 72 16.69 -3.01 12.78
N ILE A 73 15.74 -2.48 11.99
CA ILE A 73 15.91 -1.18 11.33
C ILE A 73 15.87 -0.07 12.38
N LEU A 74 14.93 -0.15 13.34
CA LEU A 74 14.81 0.85 14.40
C LEU A 74 16.02 0.85 15.33
N GLN A 75 16.55 -0.33 15.68
CA GLN A 75 17.75 -0.47 16.50
C GLN A 75 18.95 0.20 15.84
N LYS A 76 19.17 -0.06 14.53
CA LYS A 76 20.23 0.59 13.75
C LYS A 76 20.02 2.11 13.58
N SER A 77 18.79 2.59 13.76
CA SER A 77 18.44 4.01 13.67
C SER A 77 18.53 4.74 15.01
N GLY A 78 18.73 4.03 16.12
CA GLY A 78 18.62 4.61 17.47
C GLY A 78 17.20 5.02 17.87
N LEU A 79 16.18 4.55 17.14
CA LEU A 79 14.76 4.86 17.36
C LEU A 79 14.00 3.68 17.96
N ALA A 80 14.70 2.61 18.35
CA ALA A 80 14.06 1.44 18.94
C ALA A 80 13.43 1.81 20.29
N PRO A 81 12.16 1.44 20.52
CA PRO A 81 11.55 1.57 21.83
C PRO A 81 12.35 0.77 22.86
N GLU A 82 12.53 1.35 24.05
CA GLU A 82 13.24 0.68 25.14
C GLU A 82 12.60 -0.69 25.44
N PRO A 83 13.41 -1.75 25.65
CA PRO A 83 12.91 -3.06 26.01
C PRO A 83 12.15 -2.98 27.34
N GLY A 84 10.90 -3.45 27.37
CA GLY A 84 10.01 -3.34 28.52
C GLY A 84 9.09 -2.11 28.52
N SER A 85 9.25 -1.18 27.57
CA SER A 85 8.27 -0.10 27.36
C SER A 85 6.94 -0.66 26.85
N PHE A 86 5.82 -0.05 27.24
CA PHE A 86 4.49 -0.41 26.75
C PHE A 86 4.42 -0.43 25.21
N ILE A 87 5.09 0.52 24.55
CA ILE A 87 5.11 0.61 23.08
C ILE A 87 5.84 -0.59 22.47
N HIS A 88 6.94 -1.05 23.09
CA HIS A 88 7.67 -2.22 22.64
C HIS A 88 6.80 -3.48 22.74
N ALA A 89 6.17 -3.67 23.91
CA ALA A 89 5.30 -4.80 24.17
C ALA A 89 4.10 -4.81 23.22
N PHE A 90 3.47 -3.67 23.01
CA PHE A 90 2.28 -3.53 22.17
C PHE A 90 2.58 -3.70 20.67
N CYS A 91 3.64 -3.09 20.15
CA CYS A 91 3.92 -3.08 18.71
C CYS A 91 4.75 -4.27 18.21
N TYR A 92 5.48 -4.98 19.08
CA TYR A 92 6.40 -6.04 18.67
C TYR A 92 6.21 -7.36 19.41
N GLU A 93 6.19 -7.36 20.75
CA GLU A 93 6.17 -8.59 21.55
C GLU A 93 4.80 -9.30 21.52
N TYR A 94 3.74 -8.55 21.83
CA TYR A 94 2.35 -9.01 21.85
C TYR A 94 1.55 -8.49 20.65
N HIS A 95 2.21 -8.09 19.57
CA HIS A 95 1.61 -7.43 18.40
C HIS A 95 0.37 -8.15 17.86
N SER A 96 0.48 -9.46 17.61
CA SER A 96 -0.63 -10.26 17.06
C SER A 96 -1.85 -10.27 17.99
N LEU A 97 -1.63 -10.35 19.31
CA LEU A 97 -2.70 -10.33 20.30
C LEU A 97 -3.31 -8.93 20.41
N ALA A 98 -2.49 -7.90 20.46
CA ALA A 98 -2.92 -6.50 20.52
C ALA A 98 -3.81 -6.14 19.32
N VAL A 99 -3.39 -6.49 18.11
CA VAL A 99 -4.17 -6.24 16.89
C VAL A 99 -5.46 -7.08 16.86
N PHE A 100 -5.41 -8.34 17.30
CA PHE A 100 -6.62 -9.16 17.43
C PHE A 100 -7.65 -8.49 18.37
N MET A 101 -7.21 -8.07 19.56
CA MET A 101 -8.09 -7.39 20.53
C MET A 101 -8.68 -6.09 19.98
N LEU A 102 -7.88 -5.29 19.25
CA LEU A 102 -8.38 -4.09 18.58
C LEU A 102 -9.41 -4.41 17.49
N LEU A 103 -9.15 -5.39 16.64
CA LEU A 103 -10.11 -5.79 15.60
C LEU A 103 -11.42 -6.29 16.22
N THR A 104 -11.36 -7.10 17.28
CA THR A 104 -12.54 -7.54 18.04
C THR A 104 -13.29 -6.35 18.64
N PHE A 105 -12.57 -5.41 19.26
CA PHE A 105 -13.18 -4.19 19.80
C PHE A 105 -13.85 -3.35 18.71
N GLY A 106 -13.25 -3.23 17.52
CA GLY A 106 -13.87 -2.58 16.37
C GLY A 106 -15.19 -3.21 15.94
N VAL A 107 -15.27 -4.55 15.97
CA VAL A 107 -16.53 -5.26 15.68
C VAL A 107 -17.57 -4.98 16.77
N ILE A 108 -17.18 -4.98 18.05
CA ILE A 108 -18.09 -4.63 19.16
C ILE A 108 -18.60 -3.19 18.99
N LEU A 109 -17.71 -2.23 18.72
CA LEU A 109 -18.07 -0.84 18.44
C LEU A 109 -19.04 -0.71 17.27
N PHE A 110 -18.83 -1.49 16.20
CA PHE A 110 -19.74 -1.53 15.08
C PHE A 110 -21.13 -2.04 15.49
N VAL A 111 -21.21 -3.13 16.27
CA VAL A 111 -22.48 -3.67 16.75
C VAL A 111 -23.21 -2.65 17.64
N VAL A 112 -22.50 -1.95 18.52
CA VAL A 112 -23.07 -0.87 19.35
C VAL A 112 -23.55 0.32 18.51
N SER A 113 -22.92 0.57 17.35
CA SER A 113 -23.30 1.65 16.45
C SER A 113 -24.55 1.40 15.63
N LEU A 114 -25.08 0.16 15.63
CA LEU A 114 -26.19 -0.22 14.79
C LEU A 114 -27.47 0.55 15.16
N GLN A 115 -28.15 1.07 14.15
CA GLN A 115 -29.38 1.84 14.31
C GLN A 115 -30.52 1.24 13.49
N GLU A 116 -31.68 1.08 14.13
CA GLU A 116 -32.89 0.59 13.49
C GLU A 116 -33.25 1.39 12.24
N GLY A 117 -33.66 0.68 11.18
CA GLY A 117 -33.96 1.26 9.87
C GLY A 117 -32.75 1.46 8.94
N PHE A 118 -31.51 1.36 9.44
CA PHE A 118 -30.30 1.55 8.64
C PHE A 118 -29.34 0.36 8.60
N TYR A 119 -29.70 -0.78 9.19
CA TYR A 119 -28.84 -1.96 9.30
C TYR A 119 -28.21 -2.38 7.96
N SER A 120 -29.00 -2.56 6.90
CA SER A 120 -28.47 -2.96 5.58
C SER A 120 -27.44 -1.97 5.03
N TYR A 121 -27.63 -0.67 5.29
CA TYR A 121 -26.68 0.36 4.89
C TYR A 121 -25.38 0.27 5.71
N GLN A 122 -25.48 0.17 7.04
CA GLN A 122 -24.31 0.08 7.93
C GLN A 122 -23.48 -1.17 7.67
N PHE A 123 -24.11 -2.34 7.49
CA PHE A 123 -23.42 -3.58 7.13
C PHE A 123 -22.73 -3.48 5.76
N ARG A 124 -23.39 -2.87 4.77
CA ARG A 124 -22.78 -2.65 3.45
C ARG A 124 -21.58 -1.71 3.51
N MET A 125 -21.67 -0.63 4.30
CA MET A 125 -20.54 0.29 4.52
C MET A 125 -19.39 -0.39 5.24
N LEU A 126 -19.66 -1.19 6.28
CA LEU A 126 -18.62 -1.97 6.95
C LEU A 126 -17.93 -2.94 6.00
N GLY A 127 -18.69 -3.74 5.24
CA GLY A 127 -18.14 -4.68 4.27
C GLY A 127 -17.26 -3.98 3.21
N TRP A 128 -17.73 -2.85 2.70
CA TRP A 128 -16.96 -2.02 1.75
C TRP A 128 -15.67 -1.49 2.39
N THR A 129 -15.75 -0.98 3.61
CA THR A 129 -14.60 -0.46 4.36
C THR A 129 -13.54 -1.54 4.57
N LEU A 130 -13.94 -2.71 5.04
CA LEU A 130 -13.02 -3.83 5.26
C LEU A 130 -12.38 -4.29 3.96
N LEU A 131 -13.17 -4.39 2.88
CA LEU A 131 -12.66 -4.74 1.55
C LEU A 131 -11.64 -3.71 1.05
N CYS A 132 -11.98 -2.42 1.10
CA CYS A 132 -11.09 -1.33 0.69
C CYS A 132 -9.82 -1.28 1.54
N ALA A 133 -9.95 -1.43 2.87
CA ALA A 133 -8.81 -1.45 3.78
C ALA A 133 -7.86 -2.61 3.44
N ILE A 134 -8.37 -3.84 3.29
CA ILE A 134 -7.55 -5.01 2.95
C ILE A 134 -6.84 -4.81 1.61
N LEU A 135 -7.56 -4.42 0.56
CA LEU A 135 -6.98 -4.31 -0.80
C LEU A 135 -5.96 -3.18 -0.90
N ILE A 136 -6.31 -1.98 -0.44
CA ILE A 136 -5.47 -0.79 -0.56
C ILE A 136 -4.25 -0.90 0.36
N ILE A 137 -4.46 -1.27 1.63
CA ILE A 137 -3.37 -1.32 2.61
C ILE A 137 -2.41 -2.44 2.25
N SER A 138 -2.89 -3.66 1.94
CA SER A 138 -1.99 -4.76 1.57
C SER A 138 -1.19 -4.44 0.30
N GLY A 139 -1.81 -3.82 -0.71
CA GLY A 139 -1.13 -3.41 -1.94
C GLY A 139 -0.05 -2.37 -1.69
N CYS A 140 -0.38 -1.28 -0.99
CA CYS A 140 0.56 -0.20 -0.69
C CYS A 140 1.67 -0.65 0.27
N GLN A 141 1.35 -1.44 1.30
CA GLN A 141 2.33 -2.01 2.23
C GLN A 141 3.25 -3.02 1.54
N GLY A 142 2.76 -3.78 0.56
CA GLY A 142 3.60 -4.63 -0.30
C GLY A 142 4.60 -3.82 -1.13
N LEU A 143 4.17 -2.67 -1.68
CA LEU A 143 5.06 -1.75 -2.39
C LEU A 143 6.11 -1.13 -1.44
N LEU A 144 5.73 -0.79 -0.20
CA LEU A 144 6.67 -0.33 0.83
C LEU A 144 7.65 -1.44 1.22
N LEU A 145 7.19 -2.68 1.39
CA LEU A 145 8.07 -3.82 1.67
C LEU A 145 9.12 -3.99 0.55
N ALA A 146 8.71 -3.83 -0.72
CA ALA A 146 9.63 -3.84 -1.84
C ALA A 146 10.68 -2.72 -1.72
N LEU A 147 10.26 -1.50 -1.44
CA LEU A 147 11.13 -0.34 -1.23
C LEU A 147 12.19 -0.59 -0.14
N TRP A 148 11.77 -1.05 1.04
CA TRP A 148 12.67 -1.25 2.18
C TRP A 148 13.59 -2.46 2.02
N LYS A 149 13.22 -3.44 1.17
CA LYS A 149 14.12 -4.52 0.78
C LYS A 149 15.21 -4.06 -0.18
N CYS A 150 14.84 -3.38 -1.27
CA CYS A 150 15.79 -2.78 -2.22
C CYS A 150 15.07 -1.80 -3.14
N ARG A 151 15.71 -0.66 -3.48
CA ARG A 151 15.11 0.36 -4.37
C ARG A 151 14.67 -0.21 -5.72
N ILE A 152 15.43 -1.16 -6.27
CA ILE A 152 15.10 -1.81 -7.55
C ILE A 152 13.74 -2.52 -7.52
N TRP A 153 13.36 -3.14 -6.40
CA TRP A 153 12.07 -3.85 -6.30
C TRP A 153 10.88 -2.89 -6.33
N PHE A 154 11.02 -1.72 -5.69
CA PHE A 154 10.00 -0.66 -5.79
C PHE A 154 9.89 -0.14 -7.22
N PHE A 155 11.02 0.17 -7.85
CA PHE A 155 11.05 0.65 -9.23
C PHE A 155 10.48 -0.38 -10.21
N TYR A 156 10.77 -1.67 -9.98
CA TYR A 156 10.22 -2.78 -10.74
C TYR A 156 8.69 -2.79 -10.71
N THR A 157 8.09 -2.73 -9.51
CA THR A 157 6.64 -2.75 -9.37
C THR A 157 5.98 -1.59 -10.12
N VAL A 158 6.52 -0.37 -10.01
CA VAL A 158 5.99 0.80 -10.74
C VAL A 158 6.20 0.67 -12.26
N SER A 159 7.33 0.10 -12.68
CA SER A 159 7.64 -0.10 -14.10
C SER A 159 6.74 -1.12 -14.76
N CYS A 160 6.50 -2.25 -14.11
CA CYS A 160 5.55 -3.26 -14.59
C CYS A 160 4.16 -2.68 -14.80
N VAL A 161 3.62 -1.94 -13.82
CA VAL A 161 2.28 -1.33 -13.97
C VAL A 161 2.26 -0.34 -15.13
N THR A 162 3.32 0.45 -15.31
CA THR A 162 3.40 1.44 -16.40
C THR A 162 3.48 0.78 -17.77
N VAL A 163 4.36 -0.22 -17.94
CA VAL A 163 4.54 -0.94 -19.21
C VAL A 163 3.31 -1.77 -19.54
N HIS A 164 2.75 -2.47 -18.55
CA HIS A 164 1.50 -3.23 -18.72
C HIS A 164 0.39 -2.34 -19.28
N ASN A 165 0.15 -1.18 -18.67
CA ASN A 165 -0.89 -0.26 -19.12
C ASN A 165 -0.61 0.33 -20.50
N ALA A 166 0.65 0.60 -20.84
CA ALA A 166 1.02 1.09 -22.17
C ALA A 166 0.78 0.02 -23.25
N ILE A 167 1.17 -1.22 -23.00
CA ILE A 167 1.00 -2.33 -23.95
C ILE A 167 -0.48 -2.70 -24.09
N ASP A 168 -1.24 -2.76 -23.00
CA ASP A 168 -2.69 -3.00 -23.04
C ASP A 168 -3.39 -1.95 -23.94
N TYR A 169 -3.05 -0.67 -23.75
CA TYR A 169 -3.56 0.42 -24.57
C TYR A 169 -3.18 0.28 -26.05
N LEU A 170 -1.91 0.00 -26.34
CA LEU A 170 -1.43 -0.19 -27.72
C LEU A 170 -2.11 -1.40 -28.38
N THR A 171 -2.19 -2.53 -27.68
CA THR A 171 -2.81 -3.74 -28.21
C THR A 171 -4.29 -3.52 -28.50
N CYS A 172 -5.03 -2.84 -27.61
CA CYS A 172 -6.43 -2.50 -27.84
C CYS A 172 -6.63 -1.58 -29.06
N HIS A 173 -5.66 -0.71 -29.35
CA HIS A 173 -5.74 0.21 -30.48
C HIS A 173 -5.40 -0.45 -31.82
N PHE A 174 -4.33 -1.25 -31.86
CA PHE A 174 -3.79 -1.82 -33.10
C PHE A 174 -4.37 -3.17 -33.50
N PHE A 175 -4.84 -3.99 -32.56
CA PHE A 175 -5.38 -5.31 -32.87
C PHE A 175 -6.92 -5.27 -33.08
N PRO A 176 -7.42 -5.93 -34.15
CA PRO A 176 -8.86 -5.95 -34.46
C PRO A 176 -9.66 -6.94 -33.59
N LEU A 177 -9.00 -7.89 -32.92
CA LEU A 177 -9.63 -8.84 -32.01
C LEU A 177 -9.80 -8.20 -30.63
N ARG A 178 -11.02 -7.75 -30.33
CA ARG A 178 -11.37 -7.14 -29.05
C ARG A 178 -12.26 -8.08 -28.26
N THR A 179 -11.67 -9.09 -27.64
CA THR A 179 -12.37 -9.90 -26.64
C THR A 179 -12.35 -9.15 -25.30
N PRO A 180 -13.48 -8.54 -24.88
CA PRO A 180 -13.50 -7.72 -23.67
C PRO A 180 -13.31 -8.60 -22.43
N MET A 181 -12.38 -8.23 -21.57
CA MET A 181 -12.09 -8.96 -20.32
C MET A 181 -13.11 -8.64 -19.22
N LEU A 182 -13.64 -7.42 -19.21
CA LEU A 182 -14.56 -6.96 -18.17
C LEU A 182 -15.70 -6.13 -18.77
N ILE A 183 -16.94 -6.46 -18.43
CA ILE A 183 -18.14 -5.76 -18.90
C ILE A 183 -18.12 -4.27 -18.50
N LEU A 184 -17.53 -3.97 -17.33
CA LEU A 184 -17.40 -2.60 -16.81
C LEU A 184 -16.27 -1.79 -17.47
N LYS A 185 -15.31 -2.43 -18.15
CA LYS A 185 -14.19 -1.77 -18.84
C LYS A 185 -14.02 -2.39 -20.24
N PRO A 186 -14.84 -1.99 -21.22
CA PRO A 186 -14.83 -2.59 -22.56
C PRO A 186 -13.52 -2.34 -23.34
N GLU A 187 -12.70 -1.39 -22.89
CA GLU A 187 -11.36 -1.12 -23.44
C GLU A 187 -10.29 -2.10 -22.96
N ALA A 188 -10.53 -2.82 -21.86
CA ALA A 188 -9.60 -3.85 -21.39
C ALA A 188 -9.85 -5.16 -22.16
N THR A 189 -8.89 -5.55 -22.99
CA THR A 189 -8.99 -6.77 -23.80
C THR A 189 -8.17 -7.89 -23.17
N PHE A 190 -8.61 -9.14 -23.36
CA PHE A 190 -7.84 -10.30 -22.89
C PHE A 190 -6.46 -10.39 -23.57
N GLU A 191 -6.40 -10.05 -24.86
CA GLU A 191 -5.17 -10.01 -25.63
C GLU A 191 -4.21 -8.91 -25.13
N GLY A 192 -4.74 -7.72 -24.81
CA GLY A 192 -3.98 -6.64 -24.20
C GLY A 192 -3.38 -7.01 -22.85
N PHE A 193 -4.17 -7.66 -21.98
CA PHE A 193 -3.70 -8.16 -20.69
C PHE A 193 -2.56 -9.19 -20.82
N THR A 194 -2.74 -10.19 -21.68
CA THR A 194 -1.74 -11.26 -21.88
C THR A 194 -0.45 -10.73 -22.53
N ALA A 195 -0.57 -9.88 -23.56
CA ALA A 195 0.56 -9.21 -24.18
C ALA A 195 1.28 -8.28 -23.20
N GLY A 196 0.53 -7.54 -22.39
CA GLY A 196 1.06 -6.67 -21.33
C GLY A 196 1.85 -7.45 -20.29
N ALA A 197 1.33 -8.58 -19.82
CA ALA A 197 2.02 -9.44 -18.87
C ALA A 197 3.34 -9.99 -19.43
N ILE A 198 3.34 -10.54 -20.65
CA ILE A 198 4.56 -11.05 -21.31
C ILE A 198 5.57 -9.93 -21.52
N SER A 199 5.11 -8.77 -22.00
CA SER A 199 5.97 -7.61 -22.22
C SER A 199 6.61 -7.11 -20.94
N CYS A 200 5.90 -7.15 -19.80
CA CYS A 200 6.47 -6.78 -18.50
C CYS A 200 7.66 -7.66 -18.11
N PHE A 201 7.54 -8.99 -18.28
CA PHE A 201 8.64 -9.92 -17.99
C PHE A 201 9.84 -9.67 -18.90
N LEU A 202 9.61 -9.50 -20.20
CA LEU A 202 10.68 -9.23 -21.18
C LEU A 202 11.37 -7.88 -20.91
N PHE A 203 10.58 -6.81 -20.76
CA PHE A 203 11.08 -5.47 -20.48
C PHE A 203 11.94 -5.47 -19.22
N PHE A 204 11.46 -6.08 -18.13
CA PHE A 204 12.22 -6.12 -16.89
C PHE A 204 13.50 -6.93 -16.99
N SER A 205 13.48 -8.07 -17.68
CA SER A 205 14.68 -8.91 -17.86
C SER A 205 15.81 -8.13 -18.54
N ILE A 206 15.47 -7.30 -19.52
CA ILE A 206 16.42 -6.43 -20.22
C ILE A 206 16.85 -5.28 -19.31
N VAL A 207 15.90 -4.56 -18.71
CA VAL A 207 16.19 -3.35 -17.90
C VAL A 207 17.04 -3.68 -16.68
N VAL A 208 16.77 -4.76 -15.96
CA VAL A 208 17.58 -5.18 -14.79
C VAL A 208 19.02 -5.41 -15.15
N THR A 209 19.29 -5.98 -16.32
CA THR A 209 20.66 -6.26 -16.77
C THR A 209 21.50 -4.98 -16.82
N TYR A 210 20.89 -3.83 -17.16
CA TYR A 210 21.56 -2.53 -17.13
C TYR A 210 21.51 -1.83 -15.77
N LEU A 211 20.43 -2.03 -15.00
CA LEU A 211 20.25 -1.36 -13.71
C LEU A 211 21.07 -1.99 -12.57
N ILE A 212 21.45 -3.26 -12.67
CA ILE A 212 22.19 -3.95 -11.61
C ILE A 212 23.60 -3.38 -11.42
N ASP A 213 24.21 -2.87 -12.49
CA ASP A 213 25.53 -2.24 -12.46
C ASP A 213 25.49 -0.84 -11.81
N LEU A 214 24.30 -0.27 -11.62
CA LEU A 214 24.11 1.02 -10.96
C LEU A 214 23.97 0.81 -9.45
N PRO A 215 24.97 1.18 -8.64
CA PRO A 215 24.95 0.88 -7.21
C PRO A 215 23.82 1.63 -6.48
N TRP A 216 23.35 2.75 -7.04
CA TRP A 216 22.20 3.51 -6.52
C TRP A 216 20.90 2.69 -6.48
N PHE A 217 20.64 1.84 -7.48
CA PHE A 217 19.45 0.98 -7.51
C PHE A 217 19.54 -0.22 -6.55
N MET A 218 20.76 -0.67 -6.27
CA MET A 218 21.04 -1.83 -5.41
C MET A 218 21.16 -1.48 -3.91
N GLN A 219 20.80 -0.27 -3.52
CA GLN A 219 20.83 0.15 -2.12
C GLN A 219 19.71 -0.52 -1.29
N VAL A 220 20.11 -1.07 -0.14
CA VAL A 220 19.23 -1.67 0.86
C VAL A 220 19.06 -0.73 2.05
N ALA A 221 17.83 -0.57 2.54
CA ALA A 221 17.55 0.27 3.69
C ALA A 221 17.94 -0.45 5.00
N ASN A 222 18.98 0.04 5.65
CA ASN A 222 19.47 -0.52 6.92
C ASN A 222 19.06 0.31 8.15
N ARG A 223 18.66 1.57 7.96
CA ARG A 223 18.23 2.49 9.02
C ARG A 223 17.23 3.49 8.43
N ILE A 224 16.44 4.11 9.29
CA ILE A 224 15.57 5.24 8.98
C ILE A 224 16.44 6.50 9.04
N THR A 225 16.71 7.10 7.89
CA THR A 225 17.37 8.40 7.79
C THR A 225 16.36 9.45 7.31
N PHE A 226 16.31 10.60 7.97
CA PHE A 226 15.51 11.76 7.54
C PHE A 226 16.31 12.78 6.71
N LEU A 227 17.57 12.49 6.39
CA LEU A 227 18.37 13.32 5.48
C LEU A 227 17.94 13.03 4.03
N PRO A 228 17.46 14.03 3.28
CA PRO A 228 17.18 13.85 1.87
C PRO A 228 18.48 13.61 1.10
N PHE A 229 18.43 12.80 0.04
CA PHE A 229 19.58 12.47 -0.82
C PHE A 229 20.75 11.74 -0.11
N ASP A 230 20.49 11.06 1.00
CA ASP A 230 21.51 10.31 1.73
C ASP A 230 21.95 9.06 0.93
N ASN A 231 23.16 9.14 0.36
CA ASN A 231 23.82 8.05 -0.38
C ASN A 231 24.75 7.20 0.52
N THR A 232 24.79 7.42 1.84
CA THR A 232 25.78 6.78 2.72
C THR A 232 25.54 5.27 2.97
N SER A 233 24.47 4.69 2.45
CA SER A 233 24.21 3.24 2.48
C SER A 233 25.24 2.42 1.69
N HIS A 234 26.08 3.06 0.86
CA HIS A 234 27.18 2.43 0.15
C HIS A 234 28.32 1.89 1.04
N SER A 235 28.43 2.33 2.29
CA SER A 235 29.63 2.09 3.13
C SER A 235 29.60 0.84 4.01
N LEU A 236 28.50 0.09 4.07
CA LEU A 236 28.33 -1.03 5.02
C LEU A 236 28.21 -2.41 4.35
N ALA A 237 28.51 -2.51 3.05
CA ALA A 237 28.56 -3.78 2.31
C ALA A 237 30.01 -4.24 2.02
N GLN A 238 30.97 -3.78 2.83
CA GLN A 238 32.32 -4.35 2.94
C GLN A 238 32.52 -4.92 4.33
#